data_AF-A0A7C4TEK1-F1
#
_entry.id   AF-A0A7C4TEK1-F1
#
_cell.length_a   1.000
_cell.length_b   1.000
_cell.length_c   1.000
_cell.angle_alpha   90.00
_cell.angle_beta   90.00
_cell.angle_gamma   90.00
#
_symmetry.space_group_name_H-M   'P 1'
#
loop_
_entity.id
_entity.type
_entity.pdbx_description
1 polymer ?
#
loop_
_entity_poly.entity_id
_entity_poly.type
_entity_poly.pdbx_seq_one_letter_code
_entity_poly.pdbx_strand_id
1 'polypeptide(L)'
;MRIYHSTAGRPYNWPTVTVDRALPVVDTILSGESWFLKDREEFVRHFPELAGDLDRARMQAVATLPLVASNGDILGGIAFAFAHAQDFAGVQPRLAAVADLAAQSLDRAR
;
A
#
# COMPACT_ATOMS: atom_id res chain seq x y z
N MET A 1 12.72 8.02 2.61
CA MET A 1 11.56 7.41 1.94
C MET A 1 10.30 7.98 2.57
N ARG A 2 9.51 8.75 1.81
CA ARG A 2 8.32 9.46 2.32
C ARG A 2 7.07 8.68 1.88
N ILE A 3 6.26 8.22 2.83
CA ILE A 3 5.03 7.48 2.56
C ILE A 3 3.86 8.47 2.60
N TYR A 4 3.06 8.51 1.55
CA TYR A 4 1.88 9.37 1.45
C TYR A 4 0.61 8.52 1.60
N HIS A 5 -0.18 8.77 2.65
CA HIS A 5 -1.56 8.26 2.74
C HIS A 5 -2.54 9.38 2.33
N SER A 6 -3.58 9.07 1.56
CA SER A 6 -4.62 10.05 1.20
C SER A 6 -5.99 9.55 1.63
N THR A 7 -6.56 10.24 2.62
CA THR A 7 -7.98 10.19 2.97
C THR A 7 -8.44 11.63 3.21
N ALA A 8 -9.03 12.22 2.17
CA ALA A 8 -9.86 13.44 2.15
C ALA A 8 -9.44 14.66 3.03
N GLY A 9 -8.92 15.71 2.38
CA GLY A 9 -9.52 17.05 2.48
C GLY A 9 -9.20 17.97 3.67
N ARG A 10 -8.15 17.74 4.46
CA ARG A 10 -7.66 18.75 5.43
C ARG A 10 -6.17 19.05 5.23
N PRO A 11 -5.70 20.30 5.40
CA PRO A 11 -4.27 20.61 5.41
C PRO A 11 -3.64 19.90 6.61
N TYR A 12 -2.87 18.84 6.35
CA TYR A 12 -2.30 18.00 7.40
C TYR A 12 -0.80 18.28 7.54
N ASN A 13 -0.36 18.53 8.77
CA ASN A 13 1.05 18.43 9.14
C ASN A 13 1.38 16.92 9.14
N TRP A 14 2.04 16.42 8.10
CA TRP A 14 2.28 14.98 7.95
C TRP A 14 3.26 14.51 9.04
N PRO A 15 2.84 13.63 9.96
CA PRO A 15 3.77 13.04 10.90
C PRO A 15 4.77 12.20 10.11
N THR A 16 6.06 12.39 10.39
CA THR A 16 7.08 11.45 9.94
C THR A 16 6.84 10.16 10.71
N VAL A 17 6.30 9.14 10.04
CA VAL A 17 6.11 7.82 10.63
C VAL A 17 7.46 7.11 10.61
N THR A 18 7.95 6.68 11.77
CA THR A 18 9.09 5.75 11.85
C THR A 18 8.75 4.51 11.04
N VAL A 19 9.66 4.12 10.14
CA VAL A 19 9.47 2.98 9.24
C VAL A 19 9.55 1.70 10.07
N ASP A 20 8.42 1.33 10.68
CA ASP A 20 8.25 0.01 11.23
C ASP A 20 7.93 -0.95 10.08
N ARG A 21 8.59 -2.11 10.04
CA ARG A 21 8.29 -3.16 9.04
C ARG A 21 6.88 -3.73 9.20
N ALA A 22 6.18 -3.37 10.28
CA ALA A 22 4.83 -3.81 10.57
C ALA A 22 3.77 -3.40 9.52
N LEU A 23 4.06 -2.49 8.58
CA LEU A 23 3.11 -2.08 7.53
C LEU A 23 3.34 -2.82 6.19
N PRO A 24 2.30 -3.41 5.56
CA PRO A 24 2.45 -4.11 4.27
C PRO A 24 3.07 -3.26 3.16
N VAL A 25 2.74 -1.96 3.12
CA VAL A 25 3.30 -1.04 2.12
C VAL A 25 4.79 -0.76 2.37
N VAL A 26 5.24 -0.77 3.63
CA VAL A 26 6.67 -0.63 3.95
C VAL A 26 7.42 -1.85 3.45
N ASP A 27 6.91 -3.05 3.77
CA ASP A 27 7.52 -4.30 3.31
C ASP A 27 7.56 -4.38 1.79
N THR A 28 6.48 -3.95 1.10
CA THR A 28 6.42 -3.84 -0.36
C THR A 28 7.53 -2.97 -0.93
N ILE A 29 7.82 -1.84 -0.29
CA ILE A 29 8.85 -0.92 -0.77
C ILE A 29 10.25 -1.50 -0.55
N LEU A 30 10.46 -2.23 0.56
CA LEU A 30 11.75 -2.82 0.90
C LEU A 30 12.06 -4.08 0.09
N SER A 31 11.06 -4.91 -0.20
CA SER A 31 11.20 -6.16 -0.96
C SER A 31 11.04 -5.96 -2.47
N GLY A 32 10.27 -4.96 -2.89
CA GLY A 32 9.78 -4.84 -4.26
C GLY A 32 8.65 -5.82 -4.60
N GLU A 33 8.12 -6.56 -3.62
CA GLU A 33 7.05 -7.54 -3.82
C GLU A 33 5.69 -6.97 -3.39
N SER A 34 4.64 -7.33 -4.12
CA SER A 34 3.29 -6.85 -3.83
C SER A 34 2.57 -7.75 -2.82
N TRP A 35 1.76 -7.16 -1.95
CA TRP A 35 0.83 -7.91 -1.10
C TRP A 35 -0.60 -7.79 -1.62
N PHE A 36 -1.36 -8.87 -1.54
CA PHE A 36 -2.79 -8.94 -1.84
C PHE A 36 -3.50 -9.70 -0.72
N LEU A 37 -3.72 -9.03 0.41
CA LEU A 37 -4.29 -9.61 1.63
C LEU A 37 -5.81 -9.51 1.56
N LYS A 38 -6.47 -10.62 1.24
CA LYS A 38 -7.86 -10.66 0.75
C LYS A 38 -8.91 -10.41 1.83
N ASP A 39 -8.56 -10.63 3.09
CA ASP A 39 -9.44 -10.49 4.24
C ASP A 39 -8.65 -10.24 5.52
N ARG A 40 -9.38 -9.96 6.61
CA ARG A 40 -8.79 -9.60 7.90
C ARG A 40 -7.95 -10.76 8.47
N GLU A 41 -8.37 -11.99 8.22
CA GLU A 41 -7.67 -13.17 8.75
C GLU A 41 -6.29 -13.29 8.10
N GLU A 42 -6.23 -13.20 6.77
CA GLU A 42 -4.97 -13.20 6.03
C GLU A 42 -4.10 -11.99 6.40
N PHE A 43 -4.69 -10.80 6.53
CA PHE A 43 -3.95 -9.62 6.93
C PHE A 43 -3.30 -9.82 8.30
N VAL A 44 -4.07 -10.18 9.33
CA VAL A 44 -3.55 -10.37 10.69
C VAL A 44 -2.56 -11.55 10.78
N ARG A 45 -2.71 -12.57 9.93
CA ARG A 45 -1.75 -13.69 9.86
C ARG A 45 -0.36 -13.22 9.46
N HIS A 46 -0.25 -12.29 8.51
CA HIS A 46 1.02 -11.76 8.03
C HIS A 46 1.52 -10.55 8.81
N PHE A 47 0.60 -9.73 9.35
CA PHE A 47 0.90 -8.48 10.05
C PHE A 47 0.10 -8.40 11.37
N PRO A 48 0.44 -9.23 12.38
CA PRO A 48 -0.37 -9.36 13.60
C PRO A 48 -0.42 -8.08 14.45
N GLU A 49 0.63 -7.28 14.41
CA GLU A 49 0.73 -6.02 15.17
C GLU A 49 -0.31 -4.98 14.73
N LEU A 50 -0.83 -5.09 13.50
CA LEU A 50 -1.83 -4.18 12.96
C LEU A 50 -3.28 -4.56 13.29
N ALA A 51 -3.53 -5.68 13.97
CA ALA A 51 -4.90 -6.16 14.20
C ALA A 51 -5.81 -5.07 14.83
N GLY A 52 -5.29 -4.33 15.81
CA GLY A 52 -6.03 -3.23 16.44
C GLY A 52 -6.25 -2.03 15.52
N ASP A 53 -5.31 -1.75 14.61
CA ASP A 53 -5.44 -0.68 13.63
C ASP A 53 -6.47 -1.01 12.55
N LEU A 54 -6.52 -2.28 12.10
CA LEU A 54 -7.53 -2.74 11.15
C LEU A 54 -8.94 -2.57 11.69
N ASP A 55 -9.15 -2.91 12.97
CA ASP A 55 -10.45 -2.76 13.63
C ASP A 55 -10.86 -1.29 13.74
N ARG A 56 -9.92 -0.40 14.10
CA ARG A 56 -10.16 1.05 14.16
C ARG A 56 -10.47 1.64 12.79
N ALA A 57 -9.74 1.22 11.76
CA ALA A 57 -9.90 1.70 10.39
C ALA A 57 -11.08 1.05 9.65
N ARG A 58 -11.74 0.03 10.24
CA ARG A 58 -12.74 -0.83 9.59
C ARG A 58 -12.23 -1.40 8.27
N MET A 59 -10.95 -1.75 8.24
CA MET A 59 -10.28 -2.29 7.07
C MET A 59 -10.28 -3.82 7.13
N GLN A 60 -10.62 -4.47 6.02
CA GLN A 60 -10.61 -5.92 5.92
C GLN A 60 -9.60 -6.43 4.90
N ALA A 61 -9.37 -5.71 3.80
CA ALA A 61 -8.44 -6.17 2.78
C ALA A 61 -7.52 -5.02 2.34
N VAL A 62 -6.33 -5.37 1.88
CA VAL A 62 -5.39 -4.42 1.30
C VAL A 62 -4.63 -5.03 0.14
N ALA A 63 -4.40 -4.24 -0.90
CA ALA A 63 -3.41 -4.54 -1.91
C ALA A 63 -2.32 -3.47 -1.86
N THR A 64 -1.06 -3.87 -1.78
CA THR A 64 0.08 -2.95 -1.82
C THR A 64 0.99 -3.32 -2.98
N LEU A 65 1.36 -2.30 -3.77
CA LEU A 65 2.17 -2.49 -4.97
C LEU A 65 3.36 -1.53 -4.96
N PRO A 66 4.55 -1.96 -5.42
CA PRO A 66 5.69 -1.09 -5.56
C PRO A 66 5.47 -0.10 -6.72
N LEU A 67 5.99 1.10 -6.58
CA LEU A 67 6.06 2.09 -7.65
C LEU A 67 7.48 2.05 -8.20
N VAL A 68 7.66 1.40 -9.35
CA VAL A 68 8.97 1.14 -9.95
C VAL A 68 9.24 2.15 -11.06
N ALA A 69 10.37 2.83 -10.99
CA ALA A 69 10.85 3.73 -12.04
C ALA A 69 11.23 2.97 -13.32
N SER A 70 11.34 3.70 -14.43
CA SER A 70 11.79 3.13 -15.71
C SER A 70 13.19 2.51 -15.66
N ASN A 71 14.05 2.95 -14.74
CA ASN A 71 15.39 2.41 -14.51
C ASN A 71 15.41 1.21 -13.54
N GLY A 72 14.27 0.79 -13.00
CA GLY A 72 14.14 -0.32 -12.05
C GLY A 72 14.22 0.09 -10.56
N ASP A 73 14.46 1.36 -10.24
CA ASP A 73 14.50 1.83 -8.85
C ASP A 73 13.09 1.84 -8.22
N ILE A 74 12.99 1.49 -6.93
CA ILE A 74 11.74 1.65 -6.19
C ILE A 74 11.59 3.12 -5.77
N LEU A 75 10.61 3.81 -6.36
CA LEU A 75 10.25 5.19 -6.03
C LEU A 75 9.45 5.27 -4.73
N GLY A 76 8.68 4.22 -4.42
CA GLY A 76 7.79 4.14 -3.28
C GLY A 76 6.81 2.98 -3.41
N GLY A 77 5.68 3.08 -2.73
CA GLY A 77 4.62 2.07 -2.75
C GLY A 77 3.26 2.72 -2.67
N ILE A 78 2.26 2.05 -3.25
CA ILE A 78 0.85 2.46 -3.20
C ILE A 78 0.04 1.37 -2.49
N ALA A 79 -0.94 1.79 -1.71
CA ALA A 79 -1.83 0.88 -0.98
C ALA A 79 -3.30 1.17 -1.34
N PHE A 80 -4.04 0.11 -1.65
CA PHE A 80 -5.48 0.12 -1.86
C PHE A 80 -6.15 -0.59 -0.70
N ALA A 81 -6.84 0.15 0.15
CA ALA A 81 -7.52 -0.37 1.32
C ALA A 81 -9.01 -0.55 1.08
N PHE A 82 -9.57 -1.65 1.58
CA PHE A 82 -10.97 -2.02 1.37
C PHE A 82 -11.66 -2.33 2.71
N ALA A 83 -12.90 -1.86 2.86
CA ALA A 83 -13.71 -2.10 4.06
C ALA A 83 -14.33 -3.51 4.14
N HIS A 84 -14.22 -4.27 3.05
CA HIS A 84 -14.74 -5.64 2.92
C HIS A 84 -13.68 -6.52 2.28
N ALA A 85 -13.77 -7.82 2.53
CA ALA A 85 -12.95 -8.82 1.84
C ALA A 85 -13.00 -8.64 0.31
N GLN A 86 -11.88 -8.90 -0.36
CA GLN A 86 -11.72 -8.71 -1.80
C GLN A 86 -11.21 -9.97 -2.47
N ASP A 87 -11.83 -10.34 -3.60
CA ASP A 87 -11.21 -11.26 -4.53
C ASP A 87 -10.27 -10.49 -5.45
N PHE A 88 -8.97 -10.63 -5.22
CA PHE A 88 -7.96 -9.92 -5.98
C PHE A 88 -7.72 -10.52 -7.37
N ALA A 89 -8.13 -11.76 -7.66
CA ALA A 89 -7.80 -12.43 -8.92
C ALA A 89 -8.31 -11.65 -10.14
N GLY A 90 -9.49 -11.05 -10.05
CA GLY A 90 -10.09 -10.27 -11.14
C GLY A 90 -9.64 -8.80 -11.21
N VAL A 91 -9.08 -8.24 -10.14
CA VAL A 91 -8.76 -6.81 -10.04
C VAL A 91 -7.27 -6.51 -10.02
N GLN A 92 -6.42 -7.50 -9.74
CA GLN A 92 -4.97 -7.38 -9.67
C GLN A 92 -4.36 -6.69 -10.91
N PRO A 93 -4.72 -7.05 -12.17
CA PRO A 93 -4.18 -6.37 -13.35
C PRO A 93 -4.55 -4.88 -13.42
N ARG A 94 -5.73 -4.50 -12.90
CA ARG A 94 -6.17 -3.10 -12.88
C ARG A 94 -5.41 -2.30 -11.82
N LEU A 95 -5.21 -2.89 -10.64
CA LEU A 95 -4.42 -2.26 -9.58
C LEU A 95 -2.95 -2.09 -10.00
N ALA A 96 -2.38 -3.09 -10.68
CA ALA A 96 -1.06 -3.01 -11.29
C ALA A 96 -0.98 -1.86 -12.32
N ALA A 97 -1.94 -1.77 -13.23
CA ALA A 97 -1.97 -0.68 -14.21
C ALA A 97 -2.05 0.72 -13.54
N VAL A 98 -2.80 0.86 -12.45
CA VAL A 98 -2.84 2.13 -11.69
C VAL A 98 -1.49 2.42 -11.04
N ALA A 99 -0.84 1.42 -10.44
CA ALA A 99 0.49 1.56 -9.85
C ALA A 99 1.52 1.96 -10.91
N ASP A 100 1.53 1.33 -12.08
CA ASP A 100 2.43 1.64 -13.19
C ASP A 100 2.24 3.09 -13.69
N LEU A 101 0.99 3.52 -13.88
CA LEU A 101 0.69 4.89 -14.30
C LEU A 101 1.13 5.93 -13.27
N ALA A 102 0.94 5.63 -11.97
CA ALA A 102 1.41 6.48 -10.89
C ALA A 102 2.94 6.54 -10.87
N ALA A 103 3.62 5.40 -10.99
CA ALA A 103 5.07 5.31 -11.03
C ALA A 103 5.65 6.11 -12.21
N GLN A 104 5.11 5.95 -13.42
CA GLN A 104 5.49 6.71 -14.61
C GLN A 104 5.29 8.23 -14.44
N SER A 105 4.25 8.63 -13.71
CA SER A 105 3.98 10.05 -13.47
C SER A 105 4.95 10.63 -12.44
N LEU A 106 5.31 9.87 -11.41
CA LEU A 106 6.31 10.24 -10.42
C LEU A 106 7.72 10.28 -11.02
N ASP A 107 8.08 9.29 -11.83
CA ASP A 107 9.39 9.20 -12.49
C ASP A 107 9.65 10.42 -13.38
N ARG A 108 8.61 10.91 -14.09
CA ARG A 108 8.69 12.12 -14.92
C ARG A 108 8.76 13.43 -14.14
N ALA A 109 8.29 13.45 -12.89
CA ALA A 109 8.25 14.65 -12.06
C ALA A 109 9.49 14.80 -11.15
N ARG A 110 10.38 13.80 -11.17
CA ARG A 110 11.63 13.76 -10.43
C ARG A 110 12.71 14.60 -11.11
#